data_AF-A0A969TJ24-F1
#
_entry.id   AF-A0A969TJ24-F1
#
_cell.length_a   1.000
_cell.length_b   1.000
_cell.length_c   1.000
_cell.angle_alpha   90.00
_cell.angle_beta   90.00
_cell.angle_gamma   90.00
#
_symmetry.space_group_name_H-M   'P 1'
#
loop_
_entity.id
_entity.type
_entity.pdbx_description
1 polymer ?
#
loop_
_entity_poly.entity_id
_entity_poly.type
_entity_poly.pdbx_seq_one_letter_code
_entity_poly.pdbx_strand_id
1 'polypeptide(L)'
;MILNAEQFQIFLEMLGELKNIKLEMKTLKSEVEALKSEIGALRQDMQVLPLSDSAYQHNKRFLTTLEPQRQDQLAAEPQQQDQLAAEQSRILTVIDWLLTRNITVKTYHQHNDADVVFNRLANHLGDKYETLKFFYESIKKRLSAGPLKLSLAKRTQVEINDITAFCLELQRHTFLQAYQYSNGTKTIHAVIQNNGDVINFFTGSWFERFIYAKACALLEKEHLSYTSLMNVQVSLPNGDDFEIDIIFLIDEQPVWIECKTGNIEERINKYKKIREILRLPSQRALIVSLDMTDDIASGLSSMYGITVTNQITFLSHFHQSIRSAEERIASYSSVNSATNHTEFDGSFGHLSVLLNKAGLRPFPEYRNQVIQDIIQIIAERDISSFPMTLRVIKEILASHHTDLSKSKLQDILNAIVRSGCLINDQGKPVLSMVEPFAQLVSDHVEGIDYRCQYSYIQAILSEDPSYFDDSDNLQEYARIVGTKPPTKMIQQMKALFAQGELSDRQ
;
A
#
# COMPACT_ATOMS: atom_id res chain seq x y z
N MET A 1 19.10 -56.86 -13.10
CA MET A 1 17.73 -56.45 -12.73
C MET A 1 16.87 -56.59 -13.98
N ILE A 2 15.98 -57.58 -14.01
CA ILE A 2 15.01 -57.72 -15.10
C ILE A 2 13.87 -56.75 -14.75
N LEU A 3 13.73 -55.65 -15.52
CA LEU A 3 12.59 -54.74 -15.36
C LEU A 3 11.30 -55.54 -15.59
N ASN A 4 10.29 -55.33 -14.75
CA ASN A 4 9.00 -55.96 -14.96
C ASN A 4 8.30 -55.33 -16.20
N ALA A 5 7.30 -56.03 -16.75
CA ALA A 5 6.67 -55.63 -18.01
C ALA A 5 6.10 -54.19 -17.98
N GLU A 6 5.58 -53.73 -16.84
CA GLU A 6 5.07 -52.36 -16.65
C GLU A 6 6.19 -51.32 -16.66
N GLN A 7 7.31 -51.56 -15.98
CA GLN A 7 8.46 -50.64 -16.00
C GLN A 7 9.11 -50.54 -17.38
N PHE A 8 9.11 -51.63 -18.15
CA PHE A 8 9.59 -51.61 -19.52
C PHE A 8 8.66 -50.80 -20.43
N GLN A 9 7.34 -50.87 -20.21
CA GLN A 9 6.36 -50.10 -20.96
C GLN A 9 6.48 -48.59 -20.70
N ILE A 10 6.63 -48.17 -19.44
CA ILE A 10 6.87 -46.76 -19.06
C ILE A 10 8.16 -46.23 -19.71
N PHE A 11 9.23 -47.05 -19.73
CA PHE A 11 10.48 -46.67 -20.38
C PHE A 11 10.33 -46.47 -21.89
N LEU A 12 9.51 -47.28 -22.56
CA LEU A 12 9.21 -47.11 -23.99
C LEU A 12 8.38 -45.85 -24.27
N GLU A 13 7.43 -45.51 -23.40
CA GLU A 13 6.64 -44.27 -23.49
C GLU A 13 7.53 -43.03 -23.31
N MET A 14 8.39 -43.01 -22.29
CA MET A 14 9.37 -41.94 -22.09
C MET A 14 10.32 -41.77 -23.28
N LEU A 15 10.76 -42.87 -23.89
CA LEU A 15 11.58 -42.82 -25.12
C LEU A 15 10.80 -42.26 -26.33
N GLY A 16 9.49 -42.47 -26.37
CA GLY A 16 8.59 -41.88 -27.36
C GLY A 16 8.48 -40.37 -27.20
N GLU A 17 8.22 -39.91 -25.98
CA GLU A 17 8.17 -38.48 -25.66
C GLU A 17 9.50 -37.78 -25.94
N LEU A 18 10.63 -38.40 -25.57
CA LEU A 18 11.96 -37.83 -25.84
C LEU A 18 12.24 -37.67 -27.34
N LYS A 19 11.72 -38.58 -28.18
CA LYS A 19 11.83 -38.48 -29.64
C LYS A 19 10.96 -37.34 -30.19
N ASN A 20 9.76 -37.14 -29.64
CA ASN A 20 8.88 -36.03 -30.03
C ASN A 20 9.49 -34.67 -29.65
N ILE A 21 9.99 -34.52 -28.43
CA ILE A 21 10.69 -33.29 -27.98
C ILE A 21 11.88 -32.98 -28.89
N LYS A 22 12.66 -34.00 -29.27
CA LYS A 22 13.78 -33.83 -30.18
C LYS A 22 13.35 -33.38 -31.58
N LEU A 23 12.18 -33.81 -32.05
CA LEU A 23 11.61 -33.38 -33.32
C LEU A 23 11.13 -31.92 -33.24
N GLU A 24 10.42 -31.55 -32.18
CA GLU A 24 9.97 -30.18 -31.92
C GLU A 24 11.14 -29.19 -31.82
N MET A 25 12.21 -29.54 -31.10
CA MET A 25 13.42 -28.71 -31.06
C MET A 25 14.05 -28.50 -32.44
N LYS A 26 13.97 -29.49 -33.33
CA LYS A 26 14.49 -29.37 -34.69
C LYS A 26 13.65 -28.39 -35.51
N THR A 27 12.32 -28.42 -35.33
CA THR A 27 11.38 -27.48 -35.97
C THR A 27 11.60 -26.05 -35.48
N LEU A 28 11.67 -25.84 -34.16
CA LEU A 28 11.97 -24.52 -33.59
C LEU A 28 13.30 -23.97 -34.10
N LYS A 29 14.32 -24.82 -34.22
CA LYS A 29 15.62 -24.39 -34.75
C LYS A 29 15.52 -23.91 -36.20
N SER A 30 14.68 -24.54 -37.03
CA SER A 30 14.44 -24.06 -38.40
C SER A 30 13.67 -22.74 -38.45
N GLU A 31 12.69 -22.55 -37.56
CA GLU A 31 11.93 -21.28 -37.47
C GLU A 31 12.81 -20.11 -37.04
N VAL A 32 13.71 -20.34 -36.07
CA VAL A 32 14.68 -19.33 -35.63
C VAL A 32 15.62 -18.92 -36.76
N GLU A 33 16.08 -19.86 -37.59
CA GLU A 33 16.92 -19.53 -38.75
C GLU A 33 16.14 -18.79 -39.86
N ALA A 34 14.86 -19.11 -40.04
CA ALA A 34 13.99 -18.37 -40.95
C ALA A 34 13.79 -16.91 -40.48
N LEU A 35 13.51 -16.71 -39.20
CA LEU A 35 13.37 -15.38 -38.59
C LEU A 35 14.67 -14.57 -38.67
N LYS A 36 15.84 -15.20 -38.48
CA LYS A 36 17.14 -14.53 -38.68
C LYS A 36 17.32 -14.04 -40.12
N SER A 37 16.89 -14.84 -41.10
CA SER A 37 16.93 -14.45 -42.50
C SER A 37 15.99 -13.28 -42.80
N GLU A 38 14.79 -13.28 -42.22
CA GLU A 38 13.78 -12.23 -42.39
C GLU A 38 14.22 -10.90 -41.74
N ILE A 39 14.82 -10.96 -40.55
CA ILE A 39 15.48 -9.81 -39.90
C ILE A 39 16.64 -9.28 -40.77
N GLY A 40 17.39 -10.18 -41.43
CA GLY A 40 18.45 -9.81 -42.36
C GLY A 40 17.92 -9.03 -43.57
N ALA A 41 16.79 -9.46 -44.15
CA ALA A 41 16.12 -8.79 -45.25
C ALA A 41 15.57 -7.42 -44.84
N LEU A 42 14.88 -7.33 -43.68
CA LEU A 42 14.37 -6.07 -43.13
C LEU A 42 15.49 -5.07 -42.84
N ARG A 43 16.68 -5.54 -42.42
CA ARG A 43 17.87 -4.69 -42.27
C ARG A 43 18.38 -4.13 -43.60
N GLN A 44 18.28 -4.88 -44.69
CA GLN A 44 18.63 -4.38 -46.02
C GLN A 44 17.61 -3.36 -46.52
N ASP A 45 16.31 -3.60 -46.29
CA ASP A 45 15.24 -2.66 -46.67
C ASP A 45 15.33 -1.33 -45.91
N MET A 46 15.74 -1.37 -44.63
CA MET A 46 16.03 -0.16 -43.85
C MET A 46 17.19 0.69 -44.39
N GLN A 47 18.10 0.12 -45.21
CA GLN A 47 19.21 0.88 -45.81
C GLN A 47 18.79 1.67 -47.06
N VAL A 48 17.60 1.43 -47.62
CA VAL A 48 17.17 2.00 -48.92
C VAL A 48 16.09 3.09 -48.76
N LEU A 49 15.62 3.37 -47.54
CA LEU A 49 14.64 4.45 -47.30
C LEU A 49 15.34 5.83 -47.23
N PRO A 50 14.95 6.83 -48.04
CA PRO A 50 15.53 8.17 -47.98
C PRO A 50 14.98 8.89 -46.73
N LEU A 51 15.70 8.78 -45.62
CA LEU A 51 15.49 9.58 -44.42
C LEU A 51 16.12 10.97 -44.62
N SER A 52 15.44 12.03 -44.22
CA SER A 52 15.94 13.41 -44.31
C SER A 52 17.30 13.54 -43.59
N ASP A 53 18.23 14.29 -44.19
CA ASP A 53 19.64 14.43 -43.77
C ASP A 53 19.86 14.78 -42.28
N SER A 54 18.85 15.32 -41.61
CA SER A 54 18.85 15.62 -40.18
C SER A 54 18.89 14.38 -39.28
N ALA A 55 18.23 13.29 -39.66
CA ALA A 55 18.12 12.08 -38.82
C ALA A 55 19.35 11.18 -38.95
N TYR A 56 19.96 11.15 -40.14
CA TYR A 56 21.14 10.32 -40.42
C TYR A 56 22.40 10.83 -39.72
N GLN A 57 22.60 12.16 -39.67
CA GLN A 57 23.74 12.77 -38.96
C GLN A 57 23.65 12.60 -37.43
N HIS A 58 22.43 12.56 -36.88
CA HIS A 58 22.20 12.35 -35.45
C HIS A 58 22.49 10.90 -35.02
N ASN A 59 22.04 9.92 -35.82
CA ASN A 59 22.28 8.49 -35.55
C ASN A 59 23.74 8.06 -35.81
N LYS A 60 24.44 8.67 -36.79
CA LYS A 60 25.86 8.37 -37.05
C LYS A 60 26.74 8.80 -35.88
N ARG A 61 26.48 9.95 -35.25
CA ARG A 61 27.16 10.38 -34.02
C ARG A 61 26.91 9.42 -32.86
N PHE A 62 25.69 8.89 -32.74
CA PHE A 62 25.34 7.92 -31.70
C PHE A 62 26.10 6.59 -31.85
N LEU A 63 26.29 6.10 -33.08
CA LEU A 63 27.01 4.84 -33.36
C LEU A 63 28.54 4.95 -33.16
N THR A 64 29.19 6.05 -33.54
CA THR A 64 30.63 6.26 -33.28
C THR A 64 30.98 6.43 -31.81
N THR A 65 30.00 6.69 -30.94
CA THR A 65 30.22 6.81 -29.49
C THR A 65 30.21 5.43 -28.77
N LEU A 66 29.69 4.40 -29.43
CA LEU A 66 29.56 3.02 -28.89
C LEU A 66 30.76 2.11 -29.24
N GLU A 67 31.61 2.49 -30.19
CA GLU A 67 32.79 1.70 -30.59
C GLU A 67 33.90 1.63 -29.52
N PRO A 68 34.21 2.71 -28.77
CA PRO A 68 35.14 2.63 -27.64
C PRO A 68 34.60 1.78 -26.48
N GLN A 69 33.27 1.79 -26.24
CA GLN A 69 32.64 1.05 -25.15
C GLN A 69 32.65 -0.47 -25.35
N ARG A 70 32.79 -0.94 -26.60
CA ARG A 70 32.81 -2.37 -26.93
C ARG A 70 34.15 -3.06 -26.60
N GLN A 71 35.25 -2.29 -26.50
CA GLN A 71 36.56 -2.81 -26.09
C GLN A 71 36.71 -2.88 -24.56
N ASP A 72 36.08 -1.95 -23.82
CA ASP A 72 36.03 -2.01 -22.34
C ASP A 72 35.10 -3.12 -21.83
N GLN A 73 34.03 -3.45 -22.56
CA GLN A 73 33.09 -4.54 -22.22
C GLN A 73 33.72 -5.94 -22.27
N LEU A 74 34.70 -6.18 -23.15
CA LEU A 74 35.42 -7.47 -23.24
C LEU A 74 36.39 -7.70 -22.06
N ALA A 75 36.75 -6.66 -21.31
CA ALA A 75 37.57 -6.76 -20.09
C ALA A 75 36.72 -6.89 -18.80
N ALA A 76 35.41 -6.60 -18.87
CA ALA A 76 34.48 -6.61 -17.72
C ALA A 76 33.69 -7.93 -17.56
N GLU A 77 33.88 -8.90 -18.46
CA GLU A 77 33.14 -10.18 -18.48
C GLU A 77 33.17 -10.97 -17.15
N PRO A 78 34.28 -11.05 -16.38
CA PRO A 78 34.28 -11.78 -15.11
C PRO A 78 33.39 -11.12 -14.04
N GLN A 79 33.41 -9.79 -13.93
CA GLN A 79 32.64 -9.05 -12.93
C GLN A 79 31.15 -8.99 -13.27
N GLN A 80 30.81 -8.93 -14.55
CA GLN A 80 29.40 -8.99 -15.00
C GLN A 80 28.79 -10.38 -14.82
N GLN A 81 29.57 -11.46 -15.05
CA GLN A 81 29.09 -12.82 -14.76
C GLN A 81 28.86 -13.04 -13.26
N ASP A 82 29.74 -12.55 -12.39
CA ASP A 82 29.56 -12.68 -10.94
C ASP A 82 28.36 -11.86 -10.43
N GLN A 83 28.11 -10.67 -11.00
CA GLN A 83 26.94 -9.85 -10.67
C GLN A 83 25.63 -10.48 -11.16
N LEU A 84 25.61 -11.01 -12.38
CA LEU A 84 24.46 -11.72 -12.94
C LEU A 84 24.16 -13.01 -12.15
N ALA A 85 25.19 -13.76 -11.74
CA ALA A 85 25.03 -14.95 -10.92
C ALA A 85 24.53 -14.62 -9.50
N ALA A 86 25.03 -13.54 -8.88
CA ALA A 86 24.57 -13.08 -7.58
C ALA A 86 23.11 -12.62 -7.62
N GLU A 87 22.72 -11.89 -8.67
CA GLU A 87 21.33 -11.44 -8.86
C GLU A 87 20.38 -12.63 -9.12
N GLN A 88 20.80 -13.60 -9.94
CA GLN A 88 20.07 -14.84 -10.13
C GLN A 88 19.91 -15.62 -8.81
N SER A 89 20.97 -15.70 -8.00
CA SER A 89 20.91 -16.35 -6.69
C SER A 89 19.94 -15.67 -5.73
N ARG A 90 19.87 -14.33 -5.76
CA ARG A 90 18.89 -13.57 -4.96
C ARG A 90 17.47 -13.84 -5.41
N ILE A 91 17.20 -13.74 -6.72
CA ILE A 91 15.89 -14.02 -7.31
C ILE A 91 15.39 -15.43 -6.91
N LEU A 92 16.28 -16.43 -6.96
CA LEU A 92 15.96 -17.79 -6.53
C LEU A 92 15.53 -17.86 -5.07
N THR A 93 16.03 -17.00 -4.20
CA THR A 93 15.64 -16.98 -2.77
C THR A 93 14.15 -16.65 -2.59
N VAL A 94 13.62 -15.69 -3.36
CA VAL A 94 12.18 -15.35 -3.31
C VAL A 94 11.33 -16.48 -3.91
N ILE A 95 11.81 -17.09 -4.99
CA ILE A 95 11.13 -18.22 -5.65
C ILE A 95 11.10 -19.43 -4.70
N ASP A 96 12.21 -19.76 -4.06
CA ASP A 96 12.34 -20.85 -3.08
C ASP A 96 11.41 -20.60 -1.89
N TRP A 97 11.34 -19.36 -1.39
CA TRP A 97 10.42 -18.99 -0.32
C TRP A 97 8.94 -19.25 -0.68
N LEU A 98 8.54 -18.96 -1.93
CA LEU A 98 7.20 -19.28 -2.45
C LEU A 98 7.00 -20.80 -2.59
N LEU A 99 7.99 -21.52 -3.11
CA LEU A 99 7.95 -22.97 -3.29
C LEU A 99 7.79 -23.72 -1.95
N THR A 100 8.42 -23.26 -0.87
CA THR A 100 8.23 -23.86 0.48
C THR A 100 6.78 -23.78 0.99
N ARG A 101 5.94 -22.98 0.34
CA ARG A 101 4.49 -22.83 0.62
C ARG A 101 3.61 -23.49 -0.44
N ASN A 102 4.19 -24.33 -1.29
CA ASN A 102 3.53 -24.97 -2.43
C ASN A 102 2.99 -23.96 -3.45
N ILE A 103 3.64 -22.81 -3.59
CA ILE A 103 3.31 -21.80 -4.59
C ILE A 103 4.37 -21.86 -5.69
N THR A 104 3.93 -22.14 -6.92
CA THR A 104 4.86 -22.25 -8.07
C THR A 104 4.87 -20.95 -8.86
N VAL A 105 6.06 -20.38 -9.08
CA VAL A 105 6.23 -19.20 -9.93
C VAL A 105 6.23 -19.61 -11.40
N LYS A 106 5.40 -18.96 -12.21
CA LYS A 106 5.34 -19.13 -13.67
C LYS A 106 6.20 -18.11 -14.39
N THR A 107 5.98 -16.84 -14.09
CA THR A 107 6.67 -15.69 -14.68
C THR A 107 6.76 -14.56 -13.67
N TYR A 108 7.66 -13.62 -13.92
CA TYR A 108 7.82 -12.37 -13.16
C TYR A 108 8.43 -11.31 -14.08
N HIS A 109 8.38 -10.04 -13.68
CA HIS A 109 8.92 -8.94 -14.47
C HIS A 109 10.44 -9.07 -14.65
N GLN A 110 10.90 -9.05 -15.91
CA GLN A 110 12.31 -9.04 -16.27
C GLN A 110 12.75 -7.62 -16.58
N HIS A 111 13.78 -7.15 -15.88
CA HIS A 111 14.31 -5.80 -16.07
C HIS A 111 14.79 -5.62 -17.51
N ASN A 112 14.37 -4.51 -18.13
CA ASN A 112 14.80 -4.14 -19.49
C ASN A 112 15.00 -2.64 -19.62
N ASP A 113 15.64 -2.21 -20.72
CA ASP A 113 15.99 -0.80 -20.95
C ASP A 113 14.79 0.16 -20.94
N ALA A 114 13.59 -0.33 -21.29
CA ALA A 114 12.38 0.49 -21.28
C ALA A 114 11.94 0.83 -19.85
N ASP A 115 12.29 0.04 -18.84
CA ASP A 115 11.91 0.29 -17.45
C ASP A 115 12.41 1.64 -16.94
N VAL A 116 13.56 2.12 -17.41
CA VAL A 116 14.08 3.45 -17.06
C VAL A 116 13.06 4.55 -17.41
N VAL A 117 12.42 4.44 -18.57
CA VAL A 117 11.42 5.40 -19.04
C VAL A 117 10.11 5.23 -18.27
N PHE A 118 9.63 4.00 -18.10
CA PHE A 118 8.37 3.74 -17.39
C PHE A 118 8.45 4.15 -15.92
N ASN A 119 9.56 3.84 -15.24
CA ASN A 119 9.77 4.21 -13.83
C ASN A 119 9.89 5.72 -13.66
N ARG A 120 10.54 6.41 -14.59
CA ARG A 120 10.61 7.88 -14.60
C ARG A 120 9.22 8.51 -14.72
N LEU A 121 8.41 8.04 -15.67
CA LEU A 121 7.04 8.55 -15.87
C LEU A 121 6.13 8.22 -14.68
N ALA A 122 6.27 7.02 -14.11
CA ALA A 122 5.56 6.60 -12.90
C ALA A 122 5.88 7.52 -11.70
N ASN A 123 7.17 7.83 -11.49
CA ASN A 123 7.61 8.74 -10.44
C ASN A 123 7.08 10.16 -10.64
N HIS A 124 7.14 10.71 -11.86
CA HIS A 124 6.55 12.02 -12.16
C HIS A 124 5.04 12.02 -11.83
N LEU A 125 4.30 11.02 -12.31
CA LEU A 125 2.87 10.94 -12.07
C LEU A 125 2.52 10.80 -10.58
N GLY A 126 3.23 9.93 -9.85
CA GLY A 126 2.98 9.69 -8.44
C GLY A 126 3.39 10.86 -7.53
N ASP A 127 4.54 11.48 -7.76
CA ASP A 127 5.02 12.62 -6.96
C ASP A 127 4.15 13.87 -7.11
N LYS A 128 3.48 14.00 -8.26
CA LYS A 128 2.56 15.11 -8.56
C LYS A 128 1.12 14.67 -8.71
N TYR A 129 0.74 13.56 -8.08
CA TYR A 129 -0.57 12.96 -8.31
C TYR A 129 -1.73 13.92 -8.00
N GLU A 130 -1.62 14.74 -6.95
CA GLU A 130 -2.66 15.72 -6.58
C GLU A 130 -3.00 16.69 -7.72
N THR A 131 -1.99 17.20 -8.43
CA THR A 131 -2.18 18.15 -9.54
C THR A 131 -2.42 17.45 -10.88
N LEU A 132 -1.95 16.21 -11.04
CA LEU A 132 -2.08 15.42 -12.26
C LEU A 132 -3.34 14.55 -12.33
N LYS A 133 -4.03 14.30 -11.21
CA LYS A 133 -5.20 13.40 -11.12
C LYS A 133 -6.26 13.68 -12.18
N PHE A 134 -6.63 14.95 -12.35
CA PHE A 134 -7.63 15.35 -13.34
C PHE A 134 -7.24 14.96 -14.78
N PHE A 135 -5.96 15.10 -15.11
CA PHE A 135 -5.43 14.70 -16.42
C PHE A 135 -5.35 13.18 -16.55
N TYR A 136 -4.83 12.49 -15.54
CA TYR A 136 -4.72 11.03 -15.50
C TYR A 136 -6.09 10.36 -15.70
N GLU A 137 -7.12 10.78 -14.96
CA GLU A 137 -8.49 10.26 -15.11
C GLU A 137 -9.04 10.52 -16.53
N SER A 138 -8.67 11.66 -17.13
CA SER A 138 -9.07 12.01 -18.49
C SER A 138 -8.38 11.14 -19.53
N ILE A 139 -7.10 10.78 -19.35
CA ILE A 139 -6.40 9.79 -20.19
C ILE A 139 -7.07 8.43 -20.06
N LYS A 140 -7.30 7.95 -18.82
CA LYS A 140 -7.85 6.61 -18.57
C LYS A 140 -9.19 6.40 -19.28
N LYS A 141 -10.05 7.43 -19.32
CA LYS A 141 -11.32 7.43 -20.06
C LYS A 141 -11.17 7.44 -21.58
N ARG A 142 -10.00 7.84 -22.10
CA ARG A 142 -9.73 8.00 -23.53
C ARG A 142 -8.88 6.89 -24.15
N LEU A 143 -8.26 6.02 -23.36
CA LEU A 143 -7.45 4.89 -23.85
C LEU A 143 -8.18 4.05 -24.92
N SER A 144 -9.49 3.80 -24.74
CA SER A 144 -10.31 3.05 -25.70
C SER A 144 -11.26 3.92 -26.53
N ALA A 145 -11.27 5.25 -26.33
CA ALA A 145 -12.25 6.18 -26.91
C ALA A 145 -11.65 7.20 -27.89
N GLY A 146 -10.34 7.12 -28.16
CA GLY A 146 -9.65 7.94 -29.15
C GLY A 146 -9.04 9.23 -28.58
N PRO A 147 -8.88 10.28 -29.41
CA PRO A 147 -8.14 11.48 -29.01
C PRO A 147 -8.68 12.17 -27.75
N LEU A 148 -7.77 12.71 -26.95
CA LEU A 148 -8.06 13.52 -25.78
C LEU A 148 -8.17 15.00 -26.17
N LYS A 149 -9.32 15.60 -25.88
CA LYS A 149 -9.51 17.05 -25.84
C LYS A 149 -9.86 17.46 -24.40
N LEU A 150 -8.98 18.18 -23.73
CA LEU A 150 -9.10 18.51 -22.30
C LEU A 150 -8.97 20.01 -22.06
N SER A 151 -10.02 20.64 -21.55
CA SER A 151 -9.97 22.05 -21.15
C SER A 151 -9.39 22.21 -19.75
N LEU A 152 -8.41 23.10 -19.61
CA LEU A 152 -7.77 23.47 -18.34
C LEU A 152 -8.20 24.87 -17.87
N ALA A 153 -9.24 25.47 -18.47
CA ALA A 153 -9.64 26.85 -18.17
C ALA A 153 -10.01 27.10 -16.70
N LYS A 154 -10.48 26.07 -15.98
CA LYS A 154 -10.84 26.11 -14.56
C LYS A 154 -9.76 25.56 -13.62
N ARG A 155 -8.56 25.29 -14.14
CA ARG A 155 -7.44 24.75 -13.38
C ARG A 155 -6.52 25.88 -12.92
N THR A 156 -5.84 25.67 -11.80
CA THR A 156 -4.81 26.56 -11.28
C THR A 156 -3.61 26.62 -12.22
N GLN A 157 -2.79 27.67 -12.11
CA GLN A 157 -1.57 27.76 -12.93
C GLN A 157 -0.57 26.64 -12.61
N VAL A 158 -0.53 26.17 -11.35
CA VAL A 158 0.29 25.04 -10.93
C VAL A 158 -0.17 23.75 -11.63
N GLU A 159 -1.47 23.43 -11.58
CA GLU A 159 -2.03 22.28 -12.31
C GLU A 159 -1.75 22.36 -13.82
N ILE A 160 -1.92 23.54 -14.44
CA ILE A 160 -1.64 23.72 -15.87
C ILE A 160 -0.17 23.43 -16.18
N ASN A 161 0.75 23.96 -15.38
CA ASN A 161 2.19 23.77 -15.57
C ASN A 161 2.58 22.29 -15.39
N ASP A 162 2.08 21.63 -14.35
CA ASP A 162 2.37 20.22 -14.10
C ASP A 162 1.81 19.32 -15.20
N ILE A 163 0.55 19.53 -15.61
CA ILE A 163 -0.09 18.74 -16.67
C ILE A 163 0.65 18.93 -18.01
N THR A 164 0.99 20.17 -18.37
CA THR A 164 1.68 20.43 -19.64
C THR A 164 3.12 19.90 -19.64
N ALA A 165 3.83 19.98 -18.51
CA ALA A 165 5.15 19.37 -18.35
C ALA A 165 5.09 17.85 -18.48
N PHE A 166 4.12 17.20 -17.85
CA PHE A 166 3.95 15.75 -17.95
C PHE A 166 3.57 15.31 -19.37
N CYS A 167 2.67 16.05 -20.05
CA CYS A 167 2.35 15.80 -21.47
C CYS A 167 3.59 15.87 -22.38
N LEU A 168 4.46 16.86 -22.19
CA LEU A 168 5.70 16.99 -22.96
C LEU A 168 6.64 15.80 -22.72
N GLU A 169 6.67 15.29 -21.50
CA GLU A 169 7.46 14.10 -21.16
C GLU A 169 6.87 12.83 -21.79
N LEU A 170 5.55 12.65 -21.72
CA LEU A 170 4.85 11.56 -22.39
C LEU A 170 5.07 11.60 -23.91
N GLN A 171 5.04 12.79 -24.54
CA GLN A 171 5.33 12.94 -25.96
C GLN A 171 6.78 12.59 -26.28
N ARG A 172 7.74 13.07 -25.48
CA ARG A 172 9.18 12.78 -25.65
C ARG A 172 9.48 11.29 -25.62
N HIS A 173 8.73 10.54 -24.81
CA HIS A 173 8.90 9.11 -24.64
C HIS A 173 7.88 8.27 -25.42
N THR A 174 7.20 8.86 -26.41
CA THR A 174 6.26 8.18 -27.32
C THR A 174 5.03 7.53 -26.65
N PHE A 175 4.66 7.98 -25.45
CA PHE A 175 3.38 7.64 -24.81
C PHE A 175 2.22 8.42 -25.42
N LEU A 176 2.51 9.57 -26.04
CA LEU A 176 1.59 10.32 -26.88
C LEU A 176 2.09 10.33 -28.32
N GLN A 177 1.25 9.89 -29.25
CA GLN A 177 1.51 9.99 -30.69
C GLN A 177 1.47 11.45 -31.16
N ALA A 178 0.59 12.25 -30.57
CA ALA A 178 0.47 13.68 -30.84
C ALA A 178 0.12 14.43 -29.55
N TYR A 179 0.64 15.65 -29.42
CA TYR A 179 0.32 16.56 -28.32
C TYR A 179 0.40 18.01 -28.81
N GLN A 180 -0.60 18.81 -28.42
CA GLN A 180 -0.64 20.25 -28.63
C GLN A 180 -1.36 20.91 -27.45
N TYR A 181 -0.79 22.01 -26.95
CA TYR A 181 -1.45 22.89 -25.99
C TYR A 181 -1.79 24.24 -26.63
N SER A 182 -3.06 24.58 -26.62
CA SER A 182 -3.57 25.85 -27.12
C SER A 182 -3.67 26.85 -25.98
N ASN A 183 -2.69 27.75 -25.86
CA ASN A 183 -2.62 28.71 -24.76
C ASN A 183 -3.86 29.62 -24.68
N GLY A 184 -4.33 30.14 -25.82
CA GLY A 184 -5.49 31.03 -25.88
C GLY A 184 -6.79 30.41 -25.35
N THR A 185 -6.98 29.10 -25.52
CA THR A 185 -8.16 28.37 -25.03
C THR A 185 -7.87 27.49 -23.82
N LYS A 186 -6.63 27.51 -23.31
CA LYS A 186 -6.10 26.60 -22.28
C LYS A 186 -6.53 25.15 -22.49
N THR A 187 -6.42 24.64 -23.72
CA THR A 187 -6.93 23.31 -24.09
C THR A 187 -5.80 22.41 -24.58
N ILE A 188 -5.77 21.18 -24.06
CA ILE A 188 -4.90 20.11 -24.53
C ILE A 188 -5.62 19.32 -25.62
N HIS A 189 -4.89 19.05 -26.70
CA HIS A 189 -5.22 18.08 -27.73
C HIS A 189 -4.12 17.02 -27.74
N ALA A 190 -4.47 15.76 -27.49
CA ALA A 190 -3.49 14.67 -27.47
C ALA A 190 -4.05 13.40 -28.08
N VAL A 191 -3.17 12.56 -28.62
CA VAL A 191 -3.48 11.20 -29.07
C VAL A 191 -2.59 10.26 -28.29
N ILE A 192 -3.19 9.36 -27.50
CA ILE A 192 -2.46 8.38 -26.70
C ILE A 192 -1.95 7.27 -27.63
N GLN A 193 -0.72 6.82 -27.40
CA GLN A 193 -0.15 5.70 -28.13
C GLN A 193 -0.95 4.42 -27.84
N ASN A 194 -1.40 3.74 -28.90
CA ASN A 194 -2.22 2.52 -28.80
C ASN A 194 -1.34 1.26 -28.87
N ASN A 195 -0.56 1.02 -27.82
CA ASN A 195 0.14 -0.25 -27.62
C ASN A 195 -0.14 -0.80 -26.21
N GLY A 196 0.08 -2.10 -26.03
CA GLY A 196 -0.24 -2.79 -24.77
C GLY A 196 0.46 -2.17 -23.56
N ASP A 197 1.74 -1.82 -23.68
CA ASP A 197 2.52 -1.31 -22.55
C ASP A 197 2.07 0.07 -22.08
N VAL A 198 1.74 0.99 -23.00
CA VAL A 198 1.23 2.33 -22.65
C VAL A 198 -0.17 2.23 -22.06
N ILE A 199 -1.01 1.33 -22.59
CA ILE A 199 -2.34 1.06 -22.00
C ILE A 199 -2.16 0.52 -20.58
N ASN A 200 -1.35 -0.52 -20.41
CA ASN A 200 -1.09 -1.16 -19.12
C ASN A 200 -0.51 -0.16 -18.10
N PHE A 201 0.38 0.72 -18.55
CA PHE A 201 0.90 1.82 -17.75
C PHE A 201 -0.23 2.66 -17.17
N PHE A 202 -1.10 3.23 -18.01
CA PHE A 202 -2.19 4.10 -17.54
C PHE A 202 -3.34 3.35 -16.84
N THR A 203 -3.46 2.03 -17.01
CA THR A 203 -4.48 1.23 -16.31
C THR A 203 -4.04 0.74 -14.94
N GLY A 204 -2.74 0.68 -14.63
CA GLY A 204 -2.29 0.22 -13.32
C GLY A 204 -0.79 0.25 -13.08
N SER A 205 0.03 -0.14 -14.06
CA SER A 205 1.44 -0.44 -13.77
C SER A 205 2.29 0.78 -13.42
N TRP A 206 1.84 2.00 -13.76
CA TRP A 206 2.47 3.22 -13.25
C TRP A 206 2.46 3.26 -11.71
N PHE A 207 1.39 2.78 -11.09
CA PHE A 207 1.21 2.85 -9.65
C PHE A 207 2.03 1.77 -8.95
N GLU A 208 2.07 0.56 -9.49
CA GLU A 208 2.97 -0.52 -9.03
C GLU A 208 4.43 -0.05 -9.06
N ARG A 209 4.88 0.52 -10.18
CA ARG A 209 6.26 1.05 -10.33
C ARG A 209 6.56 2.18 -9.36
N PHE A 210 5.62 3.09 -9.14
CA PHE A 210 5.76 4.17 -8.19
C PHE A 210 5.90 3.65 -6.75
N ILE A 211 5.01 2.75 -6.33
CA ILE A 211 5.04 2.15 -4.99
C ILE A 211 6.31 1.33 -4.78
N TYR A 212 6.74 0.55 -5.78
CA TYR A 212 8.01 -0.16 -5.77
C TYR A 212 9.21 0.79 -5.57
N ALA A 213 9.28 1.88 -6.34
CA ALA A 213 10.35 2.87 -6.23
C ALA A 213 10.39 3.52 -4.85
N LYS A 214 9.23 3.85 -4.27
CA LYS A 214 9.14 4.40 -2.90
C LYS A 214 9.59 3.38 -1.83
N ALA A 215 9.22 2.12 -1.98
CA ALA A 215 9.67 1.05 -1.11
C ALA A 215 11.19 0.86 -1.16
N CYS A 216 11.77 0.75 -2.37
CA CYS A 216 13.21 0.61 -2.55
C CYS A 216 13.99 1.78 -1.95
N ALA A 217 13.57 3.02 -2.22
CA ALA A 217 14.21 4.22 -1.67
C ALA A 217 14.20 4.24 -0.13
N LEU A 218 13.14 3.71 0.50
CA LEU A 218 13.11 3.55 1.95
C LEU A 218 14.08 2.46 2.42
N LEU A 219 14.10 1.28 1.79
CA LEU A 219 14.98 0.18 2.16
C LEU A 219 16.46 0.57 2.03
N GLU A 220 16.81 1.27 0.95
CA GLU A 220 18.15 1.83 0.75
C GLU A 220 18.53 2.84 1.84
N LYS A 221 17.59 3.73 2.20
CA LYS A 221 17.77 4.71 3.28
C LYS A 221 17.98 4.05 4.65
N GLU A 222 17.26 2.97 4.93
CA GLU A 222 17.39 2.20 6.17
C GLU A 222 18.54 1.17 6.10
N HIS A 223 19.30 1.12 4.99
CA HIS A 223 20.40 0.19 4.76
C HIS A 223 20.03 -1.29 4.92
N LEU A 224 18.78 -1.63 4.62
CA LEU A 224 18.28 -3.00 4.73
C LEU A 224 18.60 -3.80 3.47
N SER A 225 19.04 -5.03 3.66
CA SER A 225 19.26 -5.96 2.55
C SER A 225 17.94 -6.59 2.14
N TYR A 226 17.64 -6.55 0.85
CA TYR A 226 16.41 -7.11 0.33
C TYR A 226 16.60 -7.74 -1.05
N THR A 227 15.69 -8.64 -1.38
CA THR A 227 15.42 -9.07 -2.75
C THR A 227 13.95 -8.83 -3.06
N SER A 228 13.60 -8.57 -4.31
CA SER A 228 12.22 -8.35 -4.70
C SER A 228 11.89 -8.86 -6.08
N LEU A 229 10.61 -9.19 -6.27
CA LEU A 229 10.03 -9.50 -7.57
C LEU A 229 8.77 -8.64 -7.76
N MET A 230 8.54 -8.25 -9.02
CA MET A 230 7.32 -7.56 -9.44
C MET A 230 6.53 -8.44 -10.42
N ASN A 231 5.21 -8.26 -10.42
CA ASN A 231 4.24 -8.85 -11.34
C ASN A 231 4.44 -10.37 -11.49
N VAL A 232 4.51 -11.05 -10.34
CA VAL A 232 4.82 -12.47 -10.23
C VAL A 232 3.55 -13.28 -10.47
N GLN A 233 3.48 -13.99 -11.59
CA GLN A 233 2.41 -14.92 -11.88
C GLN A 233 2.69 -16.24 -11.17
N VAL A 234 1.76 -16.68 -10.33
CA VAL A 234 1.91 -17.90 -9.52
C VAL A 234 0.73 -18.84 -9.70
N SER A 235 0.98 -20.14 -9.56
CA SER A 235 -0.06 -21.13 -9.23
C SER A 235 -0.07 -21.40 -7.74
N LEU A 236 -1.25 -21.26 -7.15
CA LEU A 236 -1.51 -21.47 -5.73
C LEU A 236 -1.71 -22.96 -5.42
N PRO A 237 -1.64 -23.37 -4.13
CA PRO A 237 -1.79 -24.78 -3.74
C PRO A 237 -3.15 -25.40 -4.09
N ASN A 238 -4.17 -24.57 -4.28
CA ASN A 238 -5.51 -25.00 -4.70
C ASN A 238 -5.67 -25.13 -6.23
N GLY A 239 -4.62 -24.86 -7.01
CA GLY A 239 -4.62 -24.89 -8.48
C GLY A 239 -5.04 -23.59 -9.14
N ASP A 240 -5.49 -22.58 -8.39
CA ASP A 240 -5.83 -21.28 -8.93
C ASP A 240 -4.58 -20.47 -9.31
N ASP A 241 -4.73 -19.60 -10.30
CA ASP A 241 -3.70 -18.63 -10.66
C ASP A 241 -3.91 -17.29 -9.95
N PHE A 242 -2.79 -16.67 -9.57
CA PHE A 242 -2.78 -15.35 -8.96
C PHE A 242 -1.56 -14.55 -9.43
N GLU A 243 -1.70 -13.23 -9.50
CA GLU A 243 -0.61 -12.31 -9.77
C GLU A 243 -0.29 -11.54 -8.49
N ILE A 244 0.97 -11.58 -8.08
CA ILE A 244 1.50 -10.80 -6.97
C ILE A 244 2.15 -9.55 -7.56
N ASP A 245 1.58 -8.37 -7.30
CA ASP A 245 2.08 -7.10 -7.84
C ASP A 245 3.55 -6.85 -7.39
N ILE A 246 3.83 -6.93 -6.09
CA ILE A 246 5.20 -6.79 -5.56
C ILE A 246 5.39 -7.71 -4.36
N ILE A 247 6.52 -8.41 -4.30
CA ILE A 247 6.97 -9.12 -3.11
C ILE A 247 8.43 -8.79 -2.81
N PHE A 248 8.70 -8.41 -1.56
CA PHE A 248 10.03 -8.23 -1.01
C PHE A 248 10.35 -9.40 -0.06
N LEU A 249 11.61 -9.81 -0.01
CA LEU A 249 12.19 -10.60 1.05
C LEU A 249 13.27 -9.75 1.71
N ILE A 250 12.98 -9.25 2.91
CA ILE A 250 13.83 -8.32 3.68
C ILE A 250 14.27 -9.08 4.92
N ASP A 251 15.57 -9.34 5.04
CA ASP A 251 16.15 -10.18 6.10
C ASP A 251 15.38 -11.50 6.30
N GLU A 252 15.20 -12.27 5.21
CA GLU A 252 14.45 -13.55 5.18
C GLU A 252 12.94 -13.42 5.50
N GLN A 253 12.44 -12.21 5.66
CA GLN A 253 11.06 -11.97 6.01
C GLN A 253 10.29 -11.32 4.85
N PRO A 254 9.20 -11.94 4.39
CA PRO A 254 8.44 -11.51 3.21
C PRO A 254 7.58 -10.28 3.49
N VAL A 255 7.49 -9.34 2.55
CA VAL A 255 6.44 -8.31 2.52
C VAL A 255 5.76 -8.36 1.17
N TRP A 256 4.46 -8.61 1.16
CA TRP A 256 3.63 -8.56 -0.05
C TRP A 256 2.95 -7.20 -0.15
N ILE A 257 2.98 -6.61 -1.34
CA ILE A 257 2.29 -5.37 -1.67
C ILE A 257 1.42 -5.60 -2.91
N GLU A 258 0.16 -5.22 -2.80
CA GLU A 258 -0.86 -5.27 -3.84
C GLU A 258 -1.30 -3.83 -4.16
N CYS A 259 -1.18 -3.39 -5.41
CA CYS A 259 -1.47 -2.01 -5.83
C CYS A 259 -2.79 -1.95 -6.59
N LYS A 260 -3.65 -0.97 -6.28
CA LYS A 260 -4.93 -0.77 -6.97
C LYS A 260 -5.20 0.69 -7.31
N THR A 261 -5.53 0.94 -8.58
CA THR A 261 -5.97 2.25 -9.08
C THR A 261 -7.50 2.38 -9.19
N GLY A 262 -8.25 1.47 -8.58
CA GLY A 262 -9.71 1.40 -8.58
C GLY A 262 -10.26 0.76 -7.30
N ASN A 263 -11.60 0.60 -7.19
CA ASN A 263 -12.24 0.09 -5.97
C ASN A 263 -11.79 -1.35 -5.63
N ILE A 264 -11.53 -1.59 -4.34
CA ILE A 264 -11.06 -2.86 -3.78
C ILE A 264 -12.12 -3.62 -2.96
N GLU A 265 -13.25 -3.00 -2.62
CA GLU A 265 -14.26 -3.54 -1.68
C GLU A 265 -14.75 -4.94 -2.07
N GLU A 266 -15.04 -5.16 -3.36
CA GLU A 266 -15.55 -6.44 -3.86
C GLU A 266 -14.48 -7.54 -3.89
N ARG A 267 -13.19 -7.17 -3.82
CA ARG A 267 -12.06 -8.09 -4.01
C ARG A 267 -11.21 -8.27 -2.75
N ILE A 268 -11.45 -7.51 -1.68
CA ILE A 268 -10.60 -7.54 -0.48
C ILE A 268 -10.58 -8.92 0.22
N ASN A 269 -11.69 -9.66 0.16
CA ASN A 269 -11.75 -11.05 0.62
C ASN A 269 -10.79 -11.98 -0.16
N LYS A 270 -10.56 -11.72 -1.46
CA LYS A 270 -9.56 -12.46 -2.25
C LYS A 270 -8.19 -12.23 -1.66
N TYR A 271 -7.81 -10.98 -1.41
CA TYR A 271 -6.48 -10.66 -0.88
C TYR A 271 -6.26 -11.19 0.55
N LYS A 272 -7.29 -11.19 1.40
CA LYS A 272 -7.25 -11.88 2.70
C LYS A 272 -6.88 -13.35 2.55
N LYS A 273 -7.52 -14.08 1.63
CA LYS A 273 -7.22 -15.50 1.38
C LYS A 273 -5.78 -15.69 0.86
N ILE A 274 -5.32 -14.81 -0.03
CA ILE A 274 -3.93 -14.85 -0.52
C ILE A 274 -2.93 -14.61 0.62
N ARG A 275 -3.16 -13.65 1.52
CA ARG A 275 -2.34 -13.44 2.72
C ARG A 275 -2.23 -14.72 3.56
N GLU A 276 -3.36 -15.40 3.77
CA GLU A 276 -3.44 -16.65 4.53
C GLU A 276 -2.66 -17.77 3.85
N ILE A 277 -2.77 -17.91 2.52
CA ILE A 277 -1.98 -18.86 1.72
C ILE A 277 -0.48 -18.57 1.81
N LEU A 278 -0.09 -17.28 1.72
CA LEU A 278 1.30 -16.83 1.88
C LEU A 278 1.80 -16.95 3.33
N ARG A 279 0.89 -17.18 4.29
CA ARG A 279 1.16 -17.24 5.75
C ARG A 279 1.82 -15.96 6.26
N LEU A 280 1.32 -14.82 5.82
CA LEU A 280 1.83 -13.50 6.22
C LEU A 280 1.05 -12.94 7.40
N PRO A 281 1.72 -12.29 8.38
CA PRO A 281 1.04 -11.45 9.34
C PRO A 281 0.38 -10.25 8.64
N SER A 282 -0.68 -9.70 9.23
CA SER A 282 -1.48 -8.63 8.63
C SER A 282 -0.65 -7.42 8.21
N GLN A 283 0.35 -7.06 9.00
CA GLN A 283 1.24 -5.92 8.78
C GLN A 283 2.18 -6.11 7.59
N ARG A 284 2.45 -7.35 7.16
CA ARG A 284 3.36 -7.67 6.05
C ARG A 284 2.64 -8.00 4.74
N ALA A 285 1.33 -7.77 4.70
CA ALA A 285 0.54 -7.78 3.48
C ALA A 285 -0.17 -6.44 3.34
N LEU A 286 0.28 -5.63 2.38
CA LEU A 286 -0.18 -4.27 2.17
C LEU A 286 -1.00 -4.19 0.88
N ILE A 287 -2.22 -3.68 0.96
CA ILE A 287 -3.01 -3.23 -0.19
C ILE A 287 -2.89 -1.72 -0.26
N VAL A 288 -2.23 -1.22 -1.29
CA VAL A 288 -2.14 0.22 -1.57
C VAL A 288 -3.22 0.57 -2.57
N SER A 289 -4.23 1.32 -2.12
CA SER A 289 -5.34 1.78 -2.96
C SER A 289 -5.22 3.28 -3.22
N LEU A 290 -5.08 3.63 -4.49
CA LEU A 290 -5.06 5.01 -4.95
C LEU A 290 -6.38 5.71 -4.59
N ASP A 291 -6.30 6.96 -4.11
CA ASP A 291 -7.46 7.79 -3.75
C ASP A 291 -8.36 7.24 -2.63
N MET A 292 -7.87 6.27 -1.86
CA MET A 292 -8.55 5.77 -0.68
C MET A 292 -8.37 6.74 0.50
N THR A 293 -9.43 7.03 1.24
CA THR A 293 -9.32 7.83 2.47
C THR A 293 -8.78 6.99 3.63
N ASP A 294 -8.12 7.64 4.59
CA ASP A 294 -7.53 6.95 5.75
C ASP A 294 -8.59 6.23 6.59
N ASP A 295 -9.80 6.81 6.74
CA ASP A 295 -10.90 6.20 7.48
C ASP A 295 -11.35 4.88 6.85
N ILE A 296 -11.52 4.85 5.52
CA ILE A 296 -11.93 3.63 4.80
C ILE A 296 -10.79 2.61 4.83
N ALA A 297 -9.55 3.05 4.58
CA ALA A 297 -8.37 2.19 4.64
C ALA A 297 -8.22 1.53 6.03
N SER A 298 -8.38 2.29 7.10
CA SER A 298 -8.32 1.78 8.47
C SER A 298 -9.46 0.80 8.77
N GLY A 299 -10.69 1.12 8.35
CA GLY A 299 -11.86 0.24 8.49
C GLY A 299 -11.73 -1.08 7.73
N LEU A 300 -11.22 -1.04 6.51
CA LEU A 300 -10.93 -2.25 5.72
C LEU A 300 -9.78 -3.05 6.32
N SER A 301 -8.72 -2.37 6.80
CA SER A 301 -7.57 -3.06 7.42
C SER A 301 -8.00 -3.90 8.61
N SER A 302 -8.77 -3.23 9.46
CA SER A 302 -9.44 -3.72 10.63
C SER A 302 -10.35 -4.93 10.37
N MET A 303 -11.17 -4.85 9.32
CA MET A 303 -12.20 -5.85 9.05
C MET A 303 -11.63 -7.12 8.41
N TYR A 304 -10.61 -6.98 7.56
CA TYR A 304 -10.11 -8.09 6.75
C TYR A 304 -8.76 -8.64 7.23
N GLY A 305 -8.14 -8.03 8.24
CA GLY A 305 -6.86 -8.47 8.82
C GLY A 305 -5.71 -8.35 7.83
N ILE A 306 -5.76 -7.38 6.92
CA ILE A 306 -4.72 -7.10 5.92
C ILE A 306 -4.48 -5.59 5.94
N THR A 307 -3.24 -5.11 5.89
CA THR A 307 -3.01 -3.67 5.94
C THR A 307 -3.49 -3.03 4.63
N VAL A 308 -4.45 -2.11 4.71
CA VAL A 308 -4.92 -1.28 3.60
C VAL A 308 -4.43 0.15 3.83
N THR A 309 -3.87 0.75 2.80
CA THR A 309 -3.29 2.09 2.83
C THR A 309 -3.52 2.80 1.49
N ASN A 310 -3.09 4.06 1.38
CA ASN A 310 -3.16 4.85 0.17
C ASN A 310 -1.77 5.38 -0.23
N GLN A 311 -1.71 6.12 -1.34
CA GLN A 311 -0.47 6.67 -1.87
C GLN A 311 0.25 7.65 -0.91
N ILE A 312 -0.46 8.20 0.07
CA ILE A 312 0.08 9.16 1.05
C ILE A 312 0.62 8.42 2.28
N THR A 313 -0.15 7.49 2.83
CA THR A 313 0.18 6.78 4.08
C THR A 313 1.02 5.52 3.87
N PHE A 314 1.19 5.07 2.62
CA PHE A 314 1.90 3.84 2.27
C PHE A 314 3.27 3.72 2.93
N LEU A 315 4.13 4.74 2.80
CA LEU A 315 5.51 4.67 3.31
C LEU A 315 5.57 4.45 4.82
N SER A 316 4.62 5.01 5.57
CA SER A 316 4.54 4.81 7.02
C SER A 316 4.22 3.35 7.36
N HIS A 317 3.22 2.78 6.69
CA HIS A 317 2.84 1.38 6.87
C HIS A 317 3.91 0.40 6.39
N PHE A 318 4.58 0.70 5.27
CA PHE A 318 5.67 -0.12 4.77
C PHE A 318 6.88 -0.06 5.71
N HIS A 319 7.24 1.12 6.23
CA HIS A 319 8.28 1.24 7.24
C HIS A 319 7.95 0.44 8.51
N GLN A 320 6.69 0.41 8.93
CA GLN A 320 6.27 -0.40 10.08
C GLN A 320 6.35 -1.90 9.81
N SER A 321 6.11 -2.35 8.57
CA SER A 321 6.11 -3.77 8.21
C SER A 321 7.51 -4.39 8.17
N ILE A 322 8.54 -3.56 7.95
CA ILE A 322 9.94 -4.01 7.77
C ILE A 322 10.78 -3.93 9.05
N ARG A 323 10.32 -3.22 10.09
CA ARG A 323 11.02 -3.19 11.38
C ARG A 323 10.99 -4.56 12.06
N SER A 324 12.11 -5.00 12.64
CA SER A 324 12.14 -6.22 13.44
C SER A 324 11.27 -6.09 14.70
N ALA A 325 10.85 -7.21 15.30
CA ALA A 325 10.12 -7.18 16.57
C ALA A 325 10.93 -6.51 17.68
N GLU A 326 12.25 -6.67 17.66
CA GLU A 326 13.19 -6.13 18.64
C GLU A 326 13.48 -4.64 18.39
N GLU A 327 13.52 -4.15 17.14
CA GLU A 327 13.62 -2.72 16.84
C GLU A 327 12.30 -1.98 17.08
N ARG A 328 11.15 -2.65 17.00
CA ARG A 328 9.89 -2.08 17.49
C ARG A 328 9.94 -1.82 19.00
N ILE A 329 10.68 -2.65 19.74
CA ILE A 329 10.92 -2.52 21.19
C ILE A 329 12.09 -1.54 21.48
N ALA A 330 13.15 -1.52 20.64
CA ALA A 330 14.35 -0.70 20.85
C ALA A 330 14.22 0.74 20.30
N SER A 331 13.45 0.97 19.22
CA SER A 331 13.06 2.33 18.77
C SER A 331 12.16 3.03 19.77
N TYR A 332 11.59 2.27 20.73
CA TYR A 332 10.95 2.78 21.93
C TYR A 332 11.94 3.34 22.95
N SER A 333 13.17 2.80 22.97
CA SER A 333 14.21 3.09 23.96
C SER A 333 15.25 4.11 23.46
N SER A 334 15.49 4.21 22.15
CA SER A 334 16.61 4.99 21.55
C SER A 334 16.26 6.39 21.05
N VAL A 335 14.98 6.79 21.01
CA VAL A 335 14.58 8.18 20.67
C VAL A 335 14.97 9.19 21.78
N ASN A 336 15.41 8.72 22.96
CA ASN A 336 15.76 9.57 24.10
C ASN A 336 17.21 10.08 24.15
N SER A 337 18.02 9.93 23.09
CA SER A 337 19.43 10.33 23.16
C SER A 337 20.08 10.76 21.84
N ALA A 338 19.49 11.74 21.15
CA ALA A 338 20.22 12.85 20.50
C ALA A 338 19.32 13.63 19.53
N THR A 339 18.95 14.85 19.90
CA THR A 339 19.22 16.05 19.10
C THR A 339 18.92 17.29 19.94
N ASN A 340 19.96 18.09 20.13
CA ASN A 340 19.93 19.33 20.89
C ASN A 340 19.27 20.46 20.11
N HIS A 341 18.48 21.24 20.86
CA HIS A 341 18.02 22.62 20.66
C HIS A 341 17.20 22.95 19.40
N THR A 342 15.88 23.08 19.56
CA THR A 342 15.22 24.39 19.78
C THR A 342 13.81 24.20 20.36
N GLU A 343 13.40 25.16 21.19
CA GLU A 343 12.27 25.20 22.13
C GLU A 343 10.88 24.77 21.58
N PHE A 344 10.16 23.91 22.34
CA PHE A 344 8.72 24.02 22.68
C PHE A 344 8.33 22.87 23.66
N ASP A 345 7.80 23.20 24.84
CA ASP A 345 7.43 22.26 25.91
C ASP A 345 6.00 21.74 25.72
N GLY A 346 5.88 20.41 25.55
CA GLY A 346 4.65 19.69 25.26
C GLY A 346 4.93 18.20 25.03
N SER A 347 5.56 17.55 26.02
CA SER A 347 5.97 16.14 25.96
C SER A 347 4.75 15.18 25.88
N PHE A 348 4.55 14.55 24.72
CA PHE A 348 3.66 13.39 24.58
C PHE A 348 4.43 12.11 24.95
N GLY A 349 4.07 11.48 26.07
CA GLY A 349 4.66 10.21 26.52
C GLY A 349 4.13 8.99 25.73
N HIS A 350 4.65 7.79 26.03
CA HIS A 350 4.33 6.53 25.34
C HIS A 350 2.85 6.31 25.17
N LEU A 351 2.16 6.48 26.29
CA LEU A 351 0.74 6.25 26.37
C LEU A 351 -0.05 7.23 25.49
N SER A 352 0.42 8.48 25.34
CA SER A 352 -0.22 9.45 24.46
C SER A 352 -0.11 9.04 23.00
N VAL A 353 1.03 8.47 22.59
CA VAL A 353 1.23 7.97 21.23
C VAL A 353 0.35 6.74 20.97
N LEU A 354 0.31 5.80 21.91
CA LEU A 354 -0.53 4.60 21.86
C LEU A 354 -2.01 4.98 21.71
N LEU A 355 -2.51 5.85 22.59
CA LEU A 355 -3.90 6.28 22.56
C LEU A 355 -4.22 7.14 21.33
N ASN A 356 -3.26 7.92 20.81
CA ASN A 356 -3.43 8.65 19.55
C ASN A 356 -3.56 7.72 18.35
N LYS A 357 -2.72 6.67 18.25
CA LYS A 357 -2.82 5.63 17.20
C LYS A 357 -4.17 4.90 17.28
N ALA A 358 -4.69 4.68 18.48
CA ALA A 358 -6.00 4.07 18.70
C ALA A 358 -7.18 5.02 18.39
N GLY A 359 -6.94 6.32 18.16
CA GLY A 359 -7.99 7.34 18.02
C GLY A 359 -8.77 7.56 19.33
N LEU A 360 -8.07 7.45 20.47
CA LEU A 360 -8.60 7.44 21.83
C LEU A 360 -7.84 8.42 22.74
N ARG A 361 -7.45 9.59 22.22
CA ARG A 361 -6.82 10.64 23.04
C ARG A 361 -7.77 11.08 24.17
N PRO A 362 -7.38 10.98 25.46
CA PRO A 362 -8.33 11.15 26.55
C PRO A 362 -8.79 12.58 26.84
N PHE A 363 -7.97 13.60 26.55
CA PHE A 363 -8.27 15.03 26.78
C PHE A 363 -9.01 15.31 28.10
N PRO A 364 -8.43 14.95 29.28
CA PRO A 364 -9.11 15.04 30.58
C PRO A 364 -9.65 16.43 30.90
N GLU A 365 -9.02 17.48 30.39
CA GLU A 365 -9.42 18.87 30.56
C GLU A 365 -10.72 19.24 29.83
N TYR A 366 -11.13 18.48 28.80
CA TYR A 366 -12.36 18.72 28.03
C TYR A 366 -13.38 17.58 28.16
N ARG A 367 -12.94 16.35 28.42
CA ARG A 367 -13.75 15.13 28.33
C ARG A 367 -14.99 15.17 29.21
N ASN A 368 -14.87 15.57 30.47
CA ASN A 368 -16.01 15.61 31.39
C ASN A 368 -17.06 16.64 30.96
N GLN A 369 -16.64 17.79 30.44
CA GLN A 369 -17.57 18.79 29.91
C GLN A 369 -18.28 18.27 28.67
N VAL A 370 -17.56 17.60 27.75
CA VAL A 370 -18.17 16.97 26.58
C VAL A 370 -19.19 15.92 26.98
N ILE A 371 -18.90 15.09 27.98
CA ILE A 371 -19.84 14.10 28.52
C ILE A 371 -21.08 14.78 29.11
N GLN A 372 -20.89 15.83 29.92
CA GLN A 372 -21.98 16.62 30.51
C GLN A 372 -22.90 17.21 29.44
N ASP A 373 -22.32 17.76 28.37
CA ASP A 373 -23.08 18.37 27.28
C ASP A 373 -23.85 17.32 26.48
N ILE A 374 -23.29 16.11 26.30
CA ILE A 374 -24.01 15.00 25.66
C ILE A 374 -25.21 14.60 26.53
N ILE A 375 -25.02 14.45 27.85
CA ILE A 375 -26.11 14.15 28.79
C ILE A 375 -27.20 15.23 28.70
N GLN A 376 -26.82 16.51 28.64
CA GLN A 376 -27.77 17.61 28.56
C GLN A 376 -28.51 17.67 27.21
N ILE A 377 -27.81 17.49 26.09
CA ILE A 377 -28.42 17.39 24.74
C ILE A 377 -29.45 16.26 24.69
N ILE A 378 -29.16 15.15 25.38
CA ILE A 378 -30.05 13.99 25.46
C ILE A 378 -31.24 14.25 26.38
N ALA A 379 -31.05 14.90 27.52
CA ALA A 379 -32.12 15.20 28.47
C ALA A 379 -33.10 16.28 27.95
N GLU A 380 -32.60 17.26 27.18
CA GLU A 380 -33.40 18.36 26.64
C GLU A 380 -34.17 18.01 25.37
N ARG A 381 -33.82 16.90 24.71
CA ARG A 381 -34.46 16.46 23.47
C ARG A 381 -35.27 15.19 23.71
N ASP A 382 -36.47 15.16 23.16
CA ASP A 382 -37.25 13.93 23.09
C ASP A 382 -36.66 12.97 22.03
N ILE A 383 -35.61 12.24 22.41
CA ILE A 383 -34.93 11.25 21.55
C ILE A 383 -35.86 10.11 21.16
N SER A 384 -36.94 9.87 21.94
CA SER A 384 -37.96 8.87 21.59
C SER A 384 -38.73 9.23 20.31
N SER A 385 -38.74 10.52 19.95
CA SER A 385 -39.39 11.04 18.75
C SER A 385 -38.48 11.09 17.52
N PHE A 386 -37.15 11.00 17.67
CA PHE A 386 -36.21 10.97 16.54
C PHE A 386 -34.86 10.32 16.90
N PRO A 387 -34.50 9.16 16.30
CA PRO A 387 -33.24 8.48 16.58
C PRO A 387 -32.03 9.34 16.14
N MET A 388 -31.16 9.71 17.08
CA MET A 388 -29.98 10.56 16.84
C MET A 388 -28.70 9.73 16.80
N THR A 389 -27.79 10.09 15.91
CA THR A 389 -26.46 9.48 15.80
C THR A 389 -25.42 10.36 16.49
N LEU A 390 -24.33 9.77 16.97
CA LEU A 390 -23.23 10.58 17.53
C LEU A 390 -22.59 11.51 16.51
N ARG A 391 -22.72 11.23 15.21
CA ARG A 391 -22.33 12.18 14.14
C ARG A 391 -23.10 13.50 14.24
N VAL A 392 -24.40 13.45 14.51
CA VAL A 392 -25.22 14.66 14.69
C VAL A 392 -24.83 15.39 15.97
N ILE A 393 -24.62 14.65 17.06
CA ILE A 393 -24.17 15.22 18.35
C ILE A 393 -22.81 15.88 18.21
N LYS A 394 -21.88 15.29 17.46
CA LYS A 394 -20.56 15.88 17.17
C LYS A 394 -20.69 17.26 16.51
N GLU A 395 -21.60 17.43 15.56
CA GLU A 395 -21.82 18.72 14.90
C GLU A 395 -22.44 19.76 15.86
N ILE A 396 -23.34 19.33 16.74
CA ILE A 396 -23.90 20.20 17.79
C ILE A 396 -22.79 20.62 18.77
N LEU A 397 -22.01 19.68 19.29
CA LEU A 397 -20.89 19.97 20.19
C LEU A 397 -19.84 20.86 19.55
N ALA A 398 -19.53 20.66 18.26
CA ALA A 398 -18.60 21.52 17.53
C ALA A 398 -19.09 22.97 17.38
N SER A 399 -20.41 23.21 17.47
CA SER A 399 -20.98 24.55 17.50
C SER A 399 -20.97 25.20 18.90
N HIS A 400 -20.94 24.39 19.97
CA HIS A 400 -20.90 24.87 21.36
C HIS A 400 -19.47 25.07 21.89
N HIS A 401 -18.49 24.35 21.34
CA HIS A 401 -17.08 24.42 21.74
C HIS A 401 -16.20 25.04 20.65
N THR A 402 -15.98 26.35 20.70
CA THR A 402 -15.06 27.03 19.76
C THR A 402 -13.59 26.67 20.00
N ASP A 403 -13.26 26.26 21.22
CA ASP A 403 -11.88 26.01 21.66
C ASP A 403 -11.47 24.53 21.48
N LEU A 404 -12.42 23.66 21.09
CA LEU A 404 -12.21 22.23 20.91
C LEU A 404 -12.34 21.85 19.42
N SER A 405 -11.22 21.43 18.81
CA SER A 405 -11.25 21.02 17.40
C SER A 405 -12.14 19.80 17.16
N LYS A 406 -12.71 19.69 15.95
CA LYS A 406 -13.50 18.52 15.50
C LYS A 406 -12.74 17.19 15.59
N SER A 407 -11.40 17.22 15.56
CA SER A 407 -10.55 16.03 15.76
C SER A 407 -10.48 15.64 17.23
N LYS A 408 -10.33 16.59 18.16
CA LYS A 408 -10.35 16.32 19.60
C LYS A 408 -11.70 15.78 20.06
N LEU A 409 -12.80 16.38 19.57
CA LEU A 409 -14.16 15.86 19.78
C LEU A 409 -14.31 14.42 19.25
N GLN A 410 -13.71 14.10 18.11
CA GLN A 410 -13.81 12.75 17.54
C GLN A 410 -13.23 11.70 18.49
N ASP A 411 -12.09 11.95 19.13
CA ASP A 411 -11.44 10.96 19.98
C ASP A 411 -12.19 10.73 21.30
N ILE A 412 -12.74 11.79 21.89
CA ILE A 412 -13.62 11.69 23.07
C ILE A 412 -14.87 10.86 22.73
N LEU A 413 -15.49 11.14 21.58
CA LEU A 413 -16.66 10.39 21.13
C LEU A 413 -16.34 8.93 20.78
N ASN A 414 -15.15 8.66 20.22
CA ASN A 414 -14.69 7.29 19.99
C ASN A 414 -14.58 6.50 21.29
N ALA A 415 -14.08 7.11 22.36
CA ALA A 415 -14.02 6.46 23.67
C ALA A 415 -15.41 6.10 24.18
N ILE A 416 -16.37 7.02 24.09
CA ILE A 416 -17.77 6.82 24.52
C ILE A 416 -18.45 5.69 23.72
N VAL A 417 -18.24 5.64 22.41
CA VAL A 417 -18.82 4.59 21.55
C VAL A 417 -18.21 3.23 21.85
N ARG A 418 -16.88 3.15 21.87
CA ARG A 418 -16.16 1.87 22.04
C ARG A 418 -16.33 1.29 23.44
N SER A 419 -16.69 2.11 24.42
CA SER A 419 -16.98 1.64 25.77
C SER A 419 -18.44 1.19 25.97
N GLY A 420 -19.23 1.15 24.89
CA GLY A 420 -20.64 0.72 24.95
C GLY A 420 -21.51 1.64 25.79
N CYS A 421 -21.21 2.95 25.83
CA CYS A 421 -22.00 3.91 26.61
C CYS A 421 -23.35 4.25 25.98
N LEU A 422 -23.49 4.00 24.69
CA LEU A 422 -24.71 4.28 23.93
C LEU A 422 -25.56 3.01 23.83
N ILE A 423 -26.86 3.14 24.03
CA ILE A 423 -27.80 2.03 24.01
C ILE A 423 -28.94 2.35 23.03
N ASN A 424 -29.26 1.44 22.11
CA ASN A 424 -30.37 1.60 21.17
C ASN A 424 -31.74 1.32 21.84
N ASP A 425 -32.81 1.50 21.07
CA ASP A 425 -34.20 1.23 21.46
C ASP A 425 -34.47 -0.22 21.88
N GLN A 426 -33.62 -1.15 21.44
CA GLN A 426 -33.65 -2.57 21.80
C GLN A 426 -32.81 -2.92 23.04
N GLY A 427 -32.22 -1.93 23.71
CA GLY A 427 -31.39 -2.15 24.89
C GLY A 427 -29.99 -2.70 24.61
N LYS A 428 -29.52 -2.66 23.35
CA LYS A 428 -28.19 -3.16 22.95
C LYS A 428 -27.15 -2.04 22.85
N PRO A 429 -25.87 -2.32 23.16
CA PRO A 429 -24.78 -1.36 22.96
C PRO A 429 -24.63 -0.94 21.50
N VAL A 430 -24.43 0.36 21.27
CA VAL A 430 -24.16 0.95 19.97
C VAL A 430 -22.66 1.26 19.89
N LEU A 431 -21.96 0.54 18.99
CA LEU A 431 -20.51 0.61 18.83
C LEU A 431 -20.09 1.38 17.56
N SER A 432 -21.01 2.14 16.96
CA SER A 432 -20.81 2.90 15.74
C SER A 432 -21.30 4.34 15.86
N MET A 433 -20.55 5.30 15.29
CA MET A 433 -20.90 6.73 15.29
C MET A 433 -22.11 7.07 14.40
N VAL A 434 -22.45 6.20 13.46
CA VAL A 434 -23.55 6.40 12.49
C VAL A 434 -24.81 5.63 12.84
N GLU A 435 -24.73 4.74 13.83
CA GLU A 435 -25.90 4.05 14.35
C GLU A 435 -26.66 4.95 15.32
N PRO A 436 -28.00 4.97 15.25
CA PRO A 436 -28.77 5.73 16.22
C PRO A 436 -28.81 5.06 17.58
N PHE A 437 -28.86 5.86 18.63
CA PHE A 437 -29.03 5.40 20.00
C PHE A 437 -30.21 6.11 20.66
N ALA A 438 -30.79 5.47 21.67
CA ALA A 438 -31.98 5.94 22.37
C ALA A 438 -31.65 6.49 23.77
N GLN A 439 -30.63 5.94 24.43
CA GLN A 439 -30.25 6.34 25.79
C GLN A 439 -28.76 6.13 26.05
N LEU A 440 -28.24 6.76 27.10
CA LEU A 440 -26.94 6.44 27.68
C LEU A 440 -27.07 5.35 28.74
N VAL A 441 -25.98 4.62 28.96
CA VAL A 441 -25.88 3.64 30.05
C VAL A 441 -25.82 4.29 31.44
N SER A 442 -25.57 5.60 31.51
CA SER A 442 -25.59 6.42 32.72
C SER A 442 -25.95 7.86 32.39
N ASP A 443 -26.68 8.50 33.30
CA ASP A 443 -27.02 9.93 33.33
C ASP A 443 -26.02 10.78 34.14
N HIS A 444 -24.95 10.16 34.65
CA HIS A 444 -23.90 10.81 35.44
C HIS A 444 -22.57 10.79 34.67
N VAL A 445 -21.82 11.89 34.74
CA VAL A 445 -20.52 12.03 34.06
C VAL A 445 -19.55 10.95 34.49
N GLU A 446 -19.49 10.64 35.79
CA GLU A 446 -18.59 9.64 36.35
C GLU A 446 -18.87 8.24 35.80
N GLY A 447 -20.13 7.91 35.54
CA GLY A 447 -20.52 6.61 34.98
C GLY A 447 -20.06 6.42 33.53
N ILE A 448 -20.15 7.48 32.73
CA ILE A 448 -19.70 7.48 31.34
C ILE A 448 -18.17 7.57 31.25
N ASP A 449 -17.53 8.38 32.09
CA ASP A 449 -16.07 8.49 32.15
C ASP A 449 -15.41 7.18 32.59
N TYR A 450 -15.96 6.53 33.62
CA TYR A 450 -15.49 5.21 34.07
C TYR A 450 -15.52 4.19 32.94
N ARG A 451 -16.52 4.24 32.06
CA ARG A 451 -16.58 3.39 30.88
C ARG A 451 -15.59 3.81 29.80
N CYS A 452 -15.37 5.10 29.55
CA CYS A 452 -14.32 5.54 28.62
C CYS A 452 -12.94 5.01 29.03
N GLN A 453 -12.66 4.92 30.33
CA GLN A 453 -11.43 4.31 30.85
C GLN A 453 -11.28 2.84 30.46
N TYR A 454 -12.38 2.10 30.27
CA TYR A 454 -12.35 0.73 29.74
C TYR A 454 -11.72 0.68 28.35
N SER A 455 -12.13 1.56 27.43
CA SER A 455 -11.56 1.60 26.07
C SER A 455 -10.09 2.01 26.07
N TYR A 456 -9.67 2.91 26.97
CA TYR A 456 -8.25 3.25 27.12
C TYR A 456 -7.45 2.05 27.65
N ILE A 457 -7.93 1.40 28.71
CA ILE A 457 -7.25 0.24 29.32
C ILE A 457 -7.21 -0.95 28.37
N GLN A 458 -8.27 -1.19 27.60
CA GLN A 458 -8.30 -2.22 26.57
C GLN A 458 -7.25 -1.97 25.50
N ALA A 459 -7.20 -0.74 24.96
CA ALA A 459 -6.22 -0.37 23.94
C ALA A 459 -4.77 -0.52 24.46
N ILE A 460 -4.55 -0.21 25.73
CA ILE A 460 -3.24 -0.35 26.39
C ILE A 460 -2.90 -1.83 26.57
N LEU A 461 -3.79 -2.64 27.14
CA LEU A 461 -3.52 -4.06 27.43
C LEU A 461 -3.41 -4.91 26.16
N SER A 462 -4.10 -4.55 25.07
CA SER A 462 -3.95 -5.22 23.77
C SER A 462 -2.55 -5.02 23.17
N GLU A 463 -1.90 -3.90 23.44
CA GLU A 463 -0.55 -3.60 22.91
C GLU A 463 0.55 -3.99 23.92
N ASP A 464 0.31 -3.79 25.22
CA ASP A 464 1.20 -4.18 26.33
C ASP A 464 0.39 -4.75 27.51
N PRO A 465 0.27 -6.09 27.62
CA PRO A 465 -0.44 -6.76 28.71
C PRO A 465 0.16 -6.49 30.09
N SER A 466 1.44 -6.11 30.16
CA SER A 466 2.17 -5.83 31.40
C SER A 466 2.18 -4.35 31.79
N TYR A 467 1.63 -3.45 30.97
CA TYR A 467 1.72 -2.00 31.16
C TYR A 467 1.41 -1.54 32.59
N PHE A 468 0.31 -2.05 33.17
CA PHE A 468 -0.16 -1.67 34.50
C PHE A 468 0.57 -2.34 35.67
N ASP A 469 1.57 -3.17 35.41
CA ASP A 469 2.40 -3.79 36.45
C ASP A 469 3.57 -2.86 36.87
N ASP A 470 3.87 -1.85 36.07
CA ASP A 470 4.89 -0.83 36.36
C ASP A 470 4.27 0.41 37.05
N SER A 471 4.88 0.84 38.16
CA SER A 471 4.45 2.02 38.92
C SER A 471 4.57 3.33 38.16
N ASP A 472 5.52 3.45 37.23
CA ASP A 472 5.74 4.66 36.45
C ASP A 472 4.67 4.79 35.35
N ASN A 473 4.27 3.67 34.75
CA ASN A 473 3.16 3.59 33.80
C ASN A 473 1.81 3.93 34.44
N LEU A 474 1.61 3.57 35.71
CA LEU A 474 0.44 3.97 36.49
C LEU A 474 0.38 5.49 36.71
N GLN A 475 1.53 6.13 36.93
CA GLN A 475 1.63 7.59 37.06
C GLN A 475 1.44 8.28 35.71
N GLU A 476 1.99 7.72 34.63
CA GLU A 476 1.79 8.20 33.26
C GLU A 476 0.32 8.12 32.85
N TYR A 477 -0.36 7.02 33.16
CA TYR A 477 -1.80 6.88 32.94
C TYR A 477 -2.58 7.98 33.68
N ALA A 478 -2.30 8.18 34.97
CA ALA A 478 -3.00 9.18 35.77
C ALA A 478 -2.81 10.59 35.21
N ARG A 479 -1.63 10.91 34.69
CA ARG A 479 -1.32 12.19 34.06
C ARG A 479 -2.03 12.39 32.72
N ILE A 480 -2.08 11.37 31.87
CA ILE A 480 -2.64 11.48 30.50
C ILE A 480 -4.16 11.32 30.48
N VAL A 481 -4.70 10.40 31.28
CA VAL A 481 -6.14 10.10 31.34
C VAL A 481 -6.85 11.02 32.34
N GLY A 482 -6.12 11.62 33.27
CA GLY A 482 -6.62 12.54 34.29
C GLY A 482 -7.15 11.86 35.56
N THR A 483 -7.11 10.53 35.62
CA THR A 483 -7.59 9.73 36.75
C THR A 483 -6.69 8.52 36.97
N LYS A 484 -6.59 8.04 38.22
CA LYS A 484 -5.88 6.78 38.49
C LYS A 484 -6.63 5.62 37.83
N PRO A 485 -5.92 4.64 37.24
CA PRO A 485 -6.58 3.56 36.54
C PRO A 485 -7.36 2.66 37.52
N PRO A 486 -8.58 2.20 37.18
CA PRO A 486 -9.38 1.42 38.10
C PRO A 486 -8.83 0.00 38.24
N THR A 487 -8.22 -0.31 39.39
CA THR A 487 -7.51 -1.59 39.63
C THR A 487 -8.40 -2.82 39.41
N LYS A 488 -9.68 -2.76 39.81
CA LYS A 488 -10.63 -3.85 39.58
C LYS A 488 -10.88 -4.12 38.10
N MET A 489 -10.98 -3.05 37.29
CA MET A 489 -11.19 -3.15 35.85
C MET A 489 -9.96 -3.78 35.17
N ILE A 490 -8.75 -3.32 35.52
CA ILE A 490 -7.51 -3.90 35.00
C ILE A 490 -7.43 -5.39 35.31
N GLN A 491 -7.70 -5.79 36.55
CA GLN A 491 -7.66 -7.20 36.96
C GLN A 491 -8.67 -8.06 36.19
N GLN A 492 -9.89 -7.56 36.00
CA GLN A 492 -10.92 -8.25 35.22
C GLN A 492 -10.50 -8.41 33.76
N MET A 493 -9.98 -7.35 33.13
CA MET A 493 -9.55 -7.40 31.73
C MET A 493 -8.34 -8.31 31.53
N LYS A 494 -7.33 -8.26 32.42
CA LYS A 494 -6.19 -9.19 32.39
C LYS A 494 -6.63 -10.65 32.51
N ALA A 495 -7.62 -10.95 33.35
CA ALA A 495 -8.16 -12.30 33.48
C ALA A 495 -8.86 -12.77 32.19
N LEU A 496 -9.63 -11.90 31.55
CA LEU A 496 -10.32 -12.19 30.28
C LEU A 496 -9.34 -12.36 29.11
N PHE A 497 -8.26 -11.57 29.06
CA PHE A 497 -7.17 -11.75 28.08
C PHE A 497 -6.44 -13.08 28.29
N ALA A 498 -6.17 -13.47 29.54
CA ALA A 498 -5.52 -14.74 29.87
C ALA A 498 -6.39 -15.97 29.53
N GLN A 499 -7.72 -15.81 29.52
CA GLN A 499 -8.68 -16.85 29.13
C GLN A 499 -8.96 -16.89 27.62
N GLY A 500 -8.37 -15.98 26.84
CA GLY A 500 -8.62 -15.85 25.40
C GLY A 500 -10.04 -15.39 25.05
N GLU A 501 -10.82 -14.92 26.04
CA GLU A 501 -12.20 -14.47 25.86
C GLU A 501 -12.25 -13.02 25.35
N LEU A 502 -11.21 -12.23 25.63
CA LEU A 502 -10.97 -10.93 25.01
C LEU A 502 -10.13 -11.12 23.73
N SER A 503 -10.76 -11.62 22.66
CA SER A 503 -10.22 -11.41 21.30
C SER A 503 -10.44 -9.95 20.92
N ASP A 504 -9.51 -9.33 20.19
CA ASP A 504 -9.28 -7.88 19.97
C ASP A 504 -10.47 -6.94 19.60
N ARG A 505 -11.74 -7.36 19.63
CA ARG A 505 -12.93 -6.55 19.31
C ARG A 505 -14.23 -7.03 19.96
N GLN A 506 -14.29 -7.20 21.28
CA GLN A 506 -15.58 -7.24 21.97
C GLN A 506 -15.92 -5.90 22.60
#